data_AF-H9MAR0-F1
#
_entry.id   AF-H9MAR0-F1
#
_cell.length_a   1.000
_cell.length_b   1.000
_cell.length_c   1.000
_cell.angle_alpha   90.00
_cell.angle_beta   90.00
_cell.angle_gamma   90.00
#
_symmetry.space_group_name_H-M   'P 1'
#
loop_
_entity.id
_entity.type
_entity.pdbx_description
1 polymer ?
#
loop_
_entity_poly.entity_id
_entity_poly.type
_entity_poly.pdbx_seq_one_letter_code
_entity_poly.pdbx_strand_id
1 'polypeptide(L)'
;KRYWLKGPKAGTTDIFALLPGNPDNVRTNEKGEFWVALHCRRNLYSHLMGLYPELRKAILKLPIPTKYHYLAQIGGRLHAVLVKYSPDGELLEILEDSEGKVIRAVSEVEERDGKLWMGSVLMPFMAVY
;
A
#
# COMPACT_ATOMS: atom_id res chain seq x y z
N LYS A 1 -8.06 9.14 -3.46
CA LYS A 1 -8.94 10.31 -3.62
C LYS A 1 -8.11 11.56 -3.36
N ARG A 2 -8.36 12.68 -4.04
CA ARG A 2 -7.70 13.97 -3.82
C ARG A 2 -8.72 14.98 -3.32
N TYR A 3 -8.36 15.75 -2.30
CA TYR A 3 -9.18 16.83 -1.74
C TYR A 3 -8.58 18.17 -2.14
N TRP A 4 -9.40 19.08 -2.67
CA TRP A 4 -8.95 20.39 -3.13
C TRP A 4 -8.99 21.43 -2.01
N LEU A 5 -7.83 21.96 -1.65
CA LEU A 5 -7.71 22.98 -0.60
C LEU A 5 -7.95 24.41 -1.09
N LYS A 6 -7.64 24.69 -2.37
CA LYS A 6 -7.69 26.02 -2.97
C LYS A 6 -8.13 25.94 -4.44
N GLY A 7 -8.45 27.10 -5.02
CA GLY A 7 -8.87 27.24 -6.42
C GLY A 7 -10.36 26.96 -6.65
N PRO A 8 -10.81 26.91 -7.92
CA PRO A 8 -12.24 26.80 -8.26
C PRO A 8 -12.93 25.52 -7.75
N LYS A 9 -12.16 24.46 -7.48
CA LYS A 9 -12.64 23.18 -6.95
C LYS A 9 -12.51 23.07 -5.43
N ALA A 10 -12.11 24.13 -4.71
CA ALA A 10 -11.87 24.09 -3.28
C ALA A 10 -13.07 23.50 -2.51
N GLY A 11 -12.78 22.63 -1.53
CA GLY A 11 -13.80 21.94 -0.74
C GLY A 11 -14.35 20.66 -1.38
N THR A 12 -13.97 20.34 -2.62
CA THR A 12 -14.44 19.13 -3.32
C THR A 12 -13.42 18.00 -3.29
N THR A 13 -13.86 16.78 -3.64
CA THR A 13 -13.02 15.59 -3.76
C THR A 13 -13.20 14.93 -5.12
N ASP A 14 -12.11 14.45 -5.71
CA ASP A 14 -12.16 13.54 -6.87
C ASP A 14 -11.34 12.25 -6.66
N ILE A 15 -11.52 11.31 -7.59
CA ILE A 15 -10.70 10.11 -7.65
C ILE A 15 -9.35 10.51 -8.23
N PHE A 16 -8.31 10.34 -7.43
CA PHE A 16 -6.92 10.61 -7.82
C PHE A 16 -6.33 9.43 -8.58
N ALA A 17 -6.25 8.28 -7.91
CA ALA A 17 -5.72 7.05 -8.49
C ALA A 17 -6.45 5.83 -7.89
N LEU A 18 -6.52 4.77 -8.68
CA LEU A 18 -6.93 3.44 -8.22
C LEU A 18 -5.69 2.62 -7.87
N LEU A 19 -5.63 2.15 -6.62
CA LEU A 19 -4.50 1.38 -6.11
C LEU A 19 -4.72 -0.12 -6.31
N PRO A 20 -3.68 -0.87 -6.74
CA PRO A 20 -3.75 -2.32 -6.91
C PRO A 20 -3.80 -3.08 -5.57
N GLY A 21 -3.54 -2.39 -4.46
CA GLY A 21 -3.52 -2.93 -3.11
C GLY A 21 -4.00 -1.92 -2.07
N ASN A 22 -3.85 -2.29 -0.80
CA ASN A 22 -4.15 -1.40 0.31
C ASN A 22 -2.88 -0.58 0.64
N PRO A 23 -2.96 0.76 0.61
CA PRO A 23 -1.80 1.61 0.89
C PRO A 23 -1.43 1.59 2.36
N ASP A 24 -0.12 1.71 2.62
CA ASP A 24 0.44 2.05 3.92
C ASP A 24 0.84 3.54 3.89
N ASN A 25 2.09 3.88 3.53
CA ASN A 25 2.54 5.27 3.38
C ASN A 25 2.62 5.75 1.92
N VAL A 26 2.58 7.08 1.78
CA VAL A 26 2.78 7.81 0.51
C VAL A 26 3.85 8.88 0.71
N ARG A 27 4.78 9.00 -0.26
CA ARG A 27 5.80 10.06 -0.33
C ARG A 27 5.82 10.69 -1.69
N THR A 28 6.12 11.98 -1.73
CA THR A 28 6.30 12.73 -2.98
C THR A 28 7.79 12.89 -3.23
N ASN A 29 8.24 12.72 -4.48
CA ASN A 29 9.60 13.05 -4.88
C ASN A 29 9.73 14.52 -5.34
N GLU A 30 10.93 14.93 -5.73
CA GLU A 30 11.21 16.31 -6.19
C GLU A 30 10.43 16.71 -7.46
N LYS A 31 9.95 15.73 -8.24
CA LYS A 31 9.15 15.95 -9.46
C LYS A 31 7.65 16.08 -9.17
N GLY A 32 7.22 15.93 -7.92
CA GLY A 32 5.80 15.91 -7.56
C GLY A 32 5.11 14.56 -7.80
N GLU A 33 5.87 13.52 -8.16
CA GLU A 33 5.35 12.16 -8.34
C GLU A 33 5.18 11.48 -6.98
N PHE A 34 4.19 10.61 -6.86
CA PHE A 34 3.82 9.96 -5.61
C PHE A 34 4.25 8.49 -5.62
N TRP A 35 5.16 8.13 -4.71
CA TRP A 35 5.41 6.75 -4.35
C TRP A 35 4.46 6.30 -3.26
N VAL A 36 3.86 5.14 -3.45
CA VAL A 36 2.92 4.51 -2.51
C VAL A 36 3.42 3.12 -2.16
N ALA A 37 3.67 2.88 -0.88
CA ALA A 37 4.00 1.55 -0.37
C ALA A 37 2.72 0.75 -0.15
N LEU A 38 2.68 -0.48 -0.66
CA LEU A 38 1.62 -1.44 -0.43
C LEU A 38 2.21 -2.73 0.15
N HIS A 39 1.64 -3.19 1.26
CA HIS A 39 1.97 -4.49 1.84
C HIS A 39 1.61 -5.66 0.92
N CYS A 40 0.56 -5.50 0.11
CA CYS A 40 0.04 -6.56 -0.72
C CYS A 40 -0.86 -6.03 -1.84
N ARG A 41 -0.93 -6.76 -2.97
CA ARG A 41 -2.05 -6.63 -3.90
C ARG A 41 -3.36 -6.99 -3.23
N ARG A 42 -4.45 -6.41 -3.73
CA ARG A 42 -5.80 -6.71 -3.26
C ARG A 42 -6.11 -8.19 -3.50
N ASN A 43 -6.61 -8.85 -2.46
CA ASN A 43 -7.01 -10.26 -2.52
C ASN A 43 -8.50 -10.39 -2.15
N LEU A 44 -9.10 -11.51 -2.54
CA LEU A 44 -10.54 -11.73 -2.34
C LEU A 44 -10.93 -11.70 -0.86
N TYR A 45 -10.10 -12.29 0.02
CA TYR A 45 -10.38 -12.34 1.45
C TYR A 45 -10.45 -10.91 2.04
N SER A 46 -9.40 -10.10 1.84
CA SER A 46 -9.37 -8.72 2.32
C SER A 46 -10.49 -7.87 1.73
N HIS A 47 -10.85 -8.11 0.46
CA HIS A 47 -11.96 -7.43 -0.19
C HIS A 47 -13.30 -7.75 0.48
N LEU A 48 -13.62 -9.04 0.67
CA LEU A 48 -14.85 -9.47 1.33
C LEU A 48 -14.91 -8.99 2.79
N MET A 49 -13.79 -9.05 3.51
CA MET A 49 -13.71 -8.54 4.89
C MET A 49 -13.90 -7.01 4.98
N GLY A 50 -13.58 -6.29 3.90
CA GLY A 50 -13.88 -4.86 3.76
C GLY A 50 -15.35 -4.59 3.43
N LEU A 51 -15.96 -5.41 2.57
CA LEU A 51 -17.38 -5.28 2.19
C LEU A 51 -18.35 -5.67 3.31
N TYR A 52 -17.96 -6.62 4.17
CA TYR A 52 -18.83 -7.16 5.22
C TYR A 52 -18.20 -7.03 6.63
N PRO A 53 -18.27 -5.84 7.25
CA PRO A 53 -17.66 -5.59 8.56
C PRO A 53 -18.15 -6.51 9.69
N GLU A 54 -19.43 -6.88 9.69
CA GLU A 54 -19.99 -7.77 10.73
C GLU A 54 -19.46 -9.20 10.61
N LEU A 55 -19.28 -9.70 9.38
CA LEU A 55 -18.61 -10.98 9.13
C LEU A 55 -17.16 -10.94 9.60
N ARG A 56 -16.42 -9.87 9.25
CA ARG A 56 -15.04 -9.66 9.71
C ARG A 56 -14.95 -9.69 11.25
N LYS A 57 -15.87 -9.00 11.95
CA LYS A 57 -15.93 -9.01 13.42
C LYS A 57 -16.20 -10.41 13.97
N ALA A 58 -17.10 -11.17 13.36
CA ALA A 58 -17.39 -12.55 13.78
C ALA A 58 -16.16 -13.45 13.64
N ILE A 59 -15.47 -13.38 12.50
CA ILE A 59 -14.24 -14.16 12.24
C ILE A 59 -13.13 -13.80 13.23
N LEU A 60 -12.94 -12.51 13.54
CA LEU A 60 -11.94 -12.04 14.50
C LEU A 60 -12.21 -12.47 15.95
N LYS A 61 -13.45 -12.88 16.29
CA LYS A 61 -13.80 -13.41 17.62
C LYS A 61 -13.47 -14.90 17.78
N LEU A 62 -13.18 -15.60 16.69
CA LEU A 62 -12.78 -17.00 16.76
C LEU A 62 -11.38 -17.11 17.39
N PRO A 63 -11.06 -18.22 18.08
CA PRO A 63 -9.75 -18.44 18.72
C PRO A 63 -8.67 -18.81 17.68
N ILE A 64 -8.58 -18.05 16.59
CA ILE A 64 -7.57 -18.21 15.55
C ILE A 64 -6.39 -17.30 15.89
N PRO A 65 -5.16 -17.82 15.96
CA PRO A 65 -3.98 -16.99 16.22
C PRO A 65 -3.85 -15.82 15.23
N THR A 66 -3.50 -14.63 15.73
CA THR A 66 -3.40 -13.38 14.96
C THR A 66 -2.55 -13.50 13.70
N LYS A 67 -1.50 -14.34 13.72
CA LYS A 67 -0.65 -14.60 12.56
C LYS A 67 -1.43 -15.12 11.35
N TYR A 68 -2.46 -15.95 11.56
CA TYR A 68 -3.26 -16.51 10.47
C TYR A 68 -4.26 -15.49 9.94
N HIS A 69 -4.85 -14.66 10.80
CA HIS A 69 -5.65 -13.50 10.36
C HIS A 69 -4.81 -12.56 9.49
N TYR A 70 -3.60 -12.25 9.93
CA TYR A 70 -2.68 -11.41 9.19
C TYR A 70 -2.32 -12.02 7.83
N LEU A 71 -1.92 -13.30 7.79
CA LEU A 71 -1.61 -14.00 6.55
C LEU A 71 -2.81 -14.02 5.60
N ALA A 72 -4.02 -14.33 6.06
CA ALA A 72 -5.21 -14.30 5.23
C ALA A 72 -5.47 -12.88 4.66
N GLN A 73 -5.30 -11.85 5.49
CA GLN A 73 -5.47 -10.44 5.09
C GLN A 73 -4.52 -10.03 3.96
N ILE A 74 -3.28 -10.53 3.96
CA ILE A 74 -2.27 -10.20 2.93
C ILE A 74 -2.23 -11.20 1.77
N GLY A 75 -3.15 -12.17 1.69
CA GLY A 75 -3.19 -13.14 0.58
C GLY A 75 -2.29 -14.37 0.76
N GLY A 76 -1.89 -14.68 2.00
CA GLY A 76 -1.23 -15.92 2.40
C GLY A 76 0.29 -15.89 2.30
N ARG A 77 0.86 -14.86 1.68
CA ARG A 77 2.31 -14.68 1.55
C ARG A 77 2.69 -13.23 1.72
N LEU A 78 3.90 -13.05 2.23
CA LEU A 78 4.56 -11.77 2.38
C LEU A 78 5.09 -11.32 1.01
N HIS A 79 4.81 -10.09 0.63
CA HIS A 79 5.24 -9.44 -0.59
C HIS A 79 5.37 -7.93 -0.36
N ALA A 80 6.02 -7.24 -1.29
CA ALA A 80 6.11 -5.80 -1.26
C ALA A 80 5.79 -5.25 -2.63
N VAL A 81 4.98 -4.19 -2.66
CA VAL A 81 4.66 -3.48 -3.89
C VAL A 81 4.87 -1.99 -3.67
N LEU A 82 5.66 -1.38 -4.53
CA LEU A 82 5.79 0.07 -4.64
C LEU A 82 5.09 0.49 -5.92
N VAL A 83 4.30 1.55 -5.82
CA VAL A 83 3.60 2.09 -6.97
C VAL A 83 3.89 3.57 -7.09
N LYS A 84 4.29 4.00 -8.29
CA LYS A 84 4.54 5.40 -8.61
C LYS A 84 3.39 5.97 -9.42
N TYR A 85 2.91 7.13 -9.02
CA TYR A 85 1.88 7.89 -9.74
C TYR A 85 2.36 9.29 -10.11
N SER A 86 1.88 9.81 -11.23
CA SER A 86 2.11 11.20 -11.64
C SER A 86 1.35 12.19 -10.75
N PRO A 87 1.65 13.50 -10.82
CA PRO A 87 0.87 14.55 -10.16
C PRO A 87 -0.64 14.55 -10.51
N ASP A 88 -0.99 13.96 -11.65
CA ASP A 88 -2.36 13.85 -12.14
C ASP A 88 -3.04 12.52 -11.80
N GLY A 89 -2.31 11.61 -11.14
CA GLY A 89 -2.83 10.31 -10.71
C GLY A 89 -2.67 9.19 -11.74
N GLU A 90 -1.88 9.40 -12.78
CA GLU A 90 -1.56 8.36 -13.77
C GLU A 90 -0.53 7.38 -13.22
N LEU A 91 -0.71 6.09 -13.49
CA LEU A 91 0.24 5.06 -13.09
C LEU A 91 1.53 5.18 -13.92
N LEU A 92 2.66 5.41 -13.26
CA LEU A 92 3.97 5.50 -13.92
C LEU A 92 4.77 4.22 -13.79
N GLU A 93 4.77 3.61 -12.60
CA GLU A 93 5.64 2.46 -12.31
C GLU A 93 5.06 1.55 -11.24
N ILE A 94 5.32 0.25 -11.34
CA ILE A 94 5.09 -0.73 -10.27
C ILE A 94 6.37 -1.54 -10.08
N LEU A 95 6.93 -1.52 -8.88
CA LEU A 95 7.99 -2.42 -8.45
C LEU A 95 7.41 -3.42 -7.46
N GLU A 96 7.56 -4.71 -7.73
CA GLU A 96 6.95 -5.75 -6.90
C GLU A 96 7.93 -6.90 -6.63
N ASP A 97 8.17 -7.16 -5.36
CA ASP A 97 8.87 -8.37 -4.88
C ASP A 97 7.82 -9.41 -4.48
N SER A 98 7.26 -10.06 -5.51
CA SER A 98 6.18 -11.05 -5.34
C SER A 98 6.63 -12.34 -4.65
N GLU A 99 7.92 -12.65 -4.72
CA GLU A 99 8.52 -13.80 -4.03
C GLU A 99 9.03 -13.44 -2.62
N GLY A 100 9.10 -12.15 -2.28
CA GLY A 100 9.63 -11.67 -1.01
C GLY A 100 11.11 -12.01 -0.81
N LYS A 101 11.92 -11.95 -1.88
CA LYS A 101 13.34 -12.31 -1.85
C LYS A 101 14.19 -11.27 -1.11
N VAL A 102 13.84 -10.00 -1.26
CA VAL A 102 14.58 -8.86 -0.73
C VAL A 102 13.78 -8.18 0.37
N ILE A 103 12.57 -7.73 0.06
CA ILE A 103 11.70 -7.03 1.02
C ILE A 103 10.34 -7.72 1.07
N ARG A 104 10.13 -8.46 2.16
CA ARG A 104 8.94 -9.30 2.37
C ARG A 104 7.70 -8.51 2.76
N ALA A 105 7.86 -7.27 3.19
CA ALA A 105 6.79 -6.34 3.49
C ALA A 105 7.36 -4.94 3.41
N VAL A 106 6.70 -4.04 2.70
CA VAL A 106 7.10 -2.62 2.66
C VAL A 106 6.00 -1.76 3.26
N SER A 107 6.41 -0.81 4.10
CA SER A 107 5.53 0.16 4.74
C SER A 107 5.85 1.58 4.33
N GLU A 108 7.11 1.85 3.93
CA GLU A 108 7.61 3.18 3.59
C GLU A 108 8.51 3.10 2.36
N VAL A 109 8.47 4.16 1.54
CA VAL A 109 9.32 4.33 0.36
C VAL A 109 9.66 5.80 0.20
N GLU A 110 10.94 6.11 0.05
CA GLU A 110 11.42 7.47 -0.22
C GLU A 110 12.39 7.46 -1.40
N GLU A 111 12.10 8.28 -2.41
CA GLU A 111 13.01 8.51 -3.53
C GLU A 111 13.95 9.67 -3.19
N ARG A 112 15.24 9.38 -3.12
CA ARG A 112 16.27 10.38 -2.80
C ARG A 112 17.59 10.05 -3.48
N ASP A 113 18.20 11.05 -4.11
CA ASP A 113 19.48 10.93 -4.82
C ASP A 113 19.49 9.79 -5.87
N GLY A 114 18.36 9.61 -6.57
CA GLY A 114 18.19 8.58 -7.61
C GLY A 114 18.03 7.16 -7.08
N LYS A 115 17.82 6.98 -5.77
CA LYS A 115 17.63 5.67 -5.11
C LYS A 115 16.29 5.60 -4.41
N LEU A 116 15.77 4.39 -4.27
CA LEU A 116 14.59 4.11 -3.46
C LEU A 116 14.99 3.51 -2.12
N TRP A 117 14.71 4.24 -1.06
CA TRP A 117 14.88 3.81 0.32
C TRP A 117 13.58 3.18 0.81
N MET A 118 13.63 1.93 1.20
CA MET A 118 12.46 1.14 1.58
C MET A 118 12.54 0.69 3.03
N GLY A 119 11.47 0.96 3.78
CA GLY A 119 11.32 0.60 5.18
C GLY A 119 10.16 -0.35 5.42
N SER A 120 10.23 -1.10 6.52
CA SER A 120 9.20 -2.06 6.93
C SER A 120 9.02 -2.06 8.44
N VAL A 121 7.77 -2.13 8.90
CA VAL A 121 7.48 -2.39 10.31
C VAL A 121 7.70 -3.85 10.72
N LEU A 122 7.90 -4.76 9.75
CA LEU A 122 8.06 -6.19 9.97
C LEU A 122 9.47 -6.71 9.72
N MET A 123 10.33 -5.93 9.07
CA MET A 123 11.70 -6.34 8.74
C MET A 123 12.70 -5.55 9.60
N PRO A 124 13.77 -6.19 10.10
CA PRO A 124 14.76 -5.54 10.95
C PRO A 124 15.83 -4.76 10.14
N PHE A 125 15.54 -4.40 8.89
CA PHE A 125 16.49 -3.76 7.98
C PHE A 125 15.77 -2.80 7.02
N MET A 126 16.54 -1.90 6.42
CA MET A 126 16.12 -1.09 5.26
C MET A 126 16.71 -1.67 3.99
N ALA A 127 15.96 -1.58 2.88
CA ALA A 127 16.45 -1.94 1.57
C ALA A 127 16.67 -0.68 0.72
N VAL A 128 17.65 -0.74 -0.19
CA VAL A 128 17.93 0.33 -1.14
C VAL A 128 17.95 -0.28 -2.54
N TYR A 129 17.19 0.31 -3.46
CA TYR A 129 17.16 -0.04 -4.88
C TYR A 129 17.69 1.14 -5.71
#